data_AF-A0A536Y773-F1
#
_entry.id   AF-A0A536Y773-F1
#
_cell.length_a   1.000
_cell.length_b   1.000
_cell.length_c   1.000
_cell.angle_alpha   90.00
_cell.angle_beta   90.00
_cell.angle_gamma   90.00
#
_symmetry.space_group_name_H-M   'P 1'
#
loop_
_entity.id
_entity.type
_entity.pdbx_description
1 polymer ?
#
loop_
_entity_poly.entity_id
_entity_poly.type
_entity_poly.pdbx_seq_one_letter_code
_entity_poly.pdbx_strand_id
1 'polypeptide(L)'
;MDAVSAEVSARRKGFLDRVFPLGHWLGAEASGGIEMGQAKTRLICTVVGVGGFAVMSPFAALPNGIIATAIVFPLYALAYLILVYKRPAPTHTRRGFAILMDNLVGTFVAYFGGGFAVYVGFLFLTTVGWGLRFGRPYLFLATAIAICGMVWNLVASPYWQEQSLFGITIILGLIASTVNASILLGRIAGGNRLLAEKIEEVLQLAWQDQLTKLPNRPYFRERLAQMLAAAARNGRQVALLLFDIDGFKAVNDTLGHEAGDRLLQEIAERVGRRVRQADTFARVGGDEFVILMEIAHDRS
;
A
#
# COMPACT_ATOMS: atom_id res chain seq x y z
N MET A 1 -4.88 -4.29 27.54
CA MET A 1 -4.10 -3.48 26.56
C MET A 1 -4.98 -2.69 25.60
N ASP A 2 -6.25 -3.07 25.38
CA ASP A 2 -7.12 -2.40 24.40
C ASP A 2 -7.70 -1.04 24.86
N ALA A 3 -7.96 -0.86 26.15
CA ALA A 3 -8.47 0.42 26.68
C ALA A 3 -7.46 1.58 26.56
N VAL A 4 -6.18 1.29 26.77
CA VAL A 4 -5.09 2.30 26.68
C VAL A 4 -4.83 2.68 25.22
N SER A 5 -4.93 1.73 24.28
CA SER A 5 -4.80 1.99 22.84
C SER A 5 -5.93 2.89 22.31
N ALA A 6 -7.16 2.68 22.76
CA ALA A 6 -8.32 3.50 22.39
C ALA A 6 -8.22 4.94 22.94
N GLU A 7 -7.72 5.10 24.16
CA GLU A 7 -7.57 6.41 24.82
C GLU A 7 -6.42 7.24 24.21
N VAL A 8 -5.34 6.58 23.76
CA VAL A 8 -4.23 7.23 23.01
C VAL A 8 -4.67 7.64 21.59
N SER A 9 -5.56 6.87 20.95
CA SER A 9 -6.15 7.23 19.64
C SER A 9 -7.09 8.44 19.72
N ALA A 10 -7.87 8.54 20.80
CA ALA A 10 -8.86 9.60 20.98
C ALA A 10 -8.25 10.99 21.27
N ARG A 11 -7.08 11.06 21.92
CA ARG A 11 -6.45 12.32 22.34
C ARG A 11 -5.68 13.08 21.25
N ARG A 12 -5.58 12.53 20.03
CA ARG A 12 -4.72 13.08 18.96
C ARG A 12 -5.44 13.74 17.78
N LYS A 13 -6.74 14.00 17.87
CA LYS A 13 -7.45 14.75 16.80
C LYS A 13 -7.22 16.26 16.97
N GLY A 14 -6.13 16.74 16.37
CA GLY A 14 -5.82 18.16 16.24
C GLY A 14 -6.93 18.90 15.47
N PHE A 15 -6.98 20.23 15.59
CA PHE A 15 -7.94 21.09 14.88
C PHE A 15 -8.02 20.76 13.37
N LEU A 16 -6.87 20.45 12.76
CA LEU A 16 -6.79 20.01 11.37
C LEU A 16 -7.57 18.72 11.10
N ASP A 17 -7.52 17.69 11.96
CA ASP A 17 -8.31 16.46 11.77
C ASP A 17 -9.82 16.68 12.00
N ARG A 18 -10.22 17.75 12.68
CA ARG A 18 -11.63 18.12 12.88
C ARG A 18 -12.19 18.94 11.71
N VAL A 19 -11.37 19.77 11.07
CA VAL A 19 -11.77 20.66 9.96
C VAL A 19 -11.52 20.01 8.60
N PHE A 20 -10.41 19.27 8.46
CA PHE A 20 -10.00 18.52 7.30
C PHE A 20 -9.57 17.13 7.76
N PRO A 21 -10.47 16.13 7.78
CA PRO A 21 -10.12 14.84 8.32
C PRO A 21 -9.28 14.10 7.26
N LEU A 22 -8.01 14.47 7.13
CA LEU A 22 -7.11 13.97 6.10
C LEU A 22 -6.70 12.52 6.40
N GLY A 23 -6.67 12.13 7.68
CA GLY A 23 -6.34 10.76 8.10
C GLY A 23 -7.27 9.68 7.51
N HIS A 24 -8.60 9.91 7.48
CA HIS A 24 -9.54 8.95 6.88
C HIS A 24 -9.64 9.04 5.34
N TRP A 25 -9.15 10.13 4.72
CA TRP A 25 -9.14 10.29 3.25
C TRP A 25 -7.85 9.80 2.60
N LEU A 26 -6.72 9.91 3.30
CA LEU A 26 -5.39 9.54 2.82
C LEU A 26 -5.01 8.09 3.17
N GLY A 27 -5.74 7.43 4.08
CA GLY A 27 -5.58 6.00 4.35
C GLY A 27 -6.12 5.13 3.20
N ALA A 28 -5.29 4.23 2.68
CA ALA A 28 -5.68 3.29 1.62
C ALA A 28 -6.85 2.38 2.00
N GLU A 29 -7.00 2.07 3.30
CA GLU A 29 -8.05 1.18 3.83
C GLU A 29 -9.39 1.89 4.08
N ALA A 30 -9.38 3.18 4.43
CA ALA A 30 -10.60 3.94 4.73
C ALA A 30 -11.27 4.56 3.48
N SER A 31 -10.59 4.57 2.33
CA SER A 31 -11.00 5.35 1.15
C SER A 31 -11.59 4.56 -0.02
N GLY A 32 -11.77 3.23 0.06
CA GLY A 32 -12.26 2.44 -1.08
C GLY A 32 -11.18 2.17 -2.14
N GLY A 33 -9.91 2.17 -1.73
CA GLY A 33 -8.74 1.93 -2.57
C GLY A 33 -8.08 3.20 -3.12
N ILE A 34 -6.84 3.04 -3.60
CA ILE A 34 -5.96 4.13 -4.06
C ILE A 34 -6.63 5.03 -5.11
N GLU A 35 -7.43 4.44 -6.02
CA GLU A 35 -8.07 5.17 -7.11
C GLU A 35 -9.25 6.04 -6.65
N MET A 36 -9.98 5.60 -5.62
CA MET A 36 -11.03 6.42 -5.01
C MET A 36 -10.43 7.61 -4.24
N GLY A 37 -9.35 7.38 -3.49
CA GLY A 37 -8.58 8.46 -2.84
C GLY A 37 -8.06 9.49 -3.85
N GLN A 38 -7.64 9.04 -5.03
CA GLN A 38 -7.25 9.94 -6.11
C GLN A 38 -8.43 10.75 -6.67
N ALA A 39 -9.57 10.12 -6.98
CA ALA A 39 -10.75 10.81 -7.51
C ALA A 39 -11.21 11.93 -6.56
N LYS A 40 -11.20 11.62 -5.26
CA LYS A 40 -11.42 12.54 -4.15
C LYS A 40 -10.42 13.70 -4.11
N THR A 41 -9.12 13.41 -4.20
CA THR A 41 -8.07 14.44 -4.25
C THR A 41 -8.26 15.36 -5.45
N ARG A 42 -8.61 14.82 -6.63
CA ARG A 42 -8.87 15.60 -7.83
C ARG A 42 -10.00 16.61 -7.61
N LEU A 43 -11.11 16.18 -7.01
CA LEU A 43 -12.23 17.06 -6.70
C LEU A 43 -11.82 18.18 -5.72
N ILE A 44 -11.06 17.85 -4.67
CA ILE A 44 -10.54 18.85 -3.71
C ILE A 44 -9.65 19.87 -4.41
N CYS A 45 -8.66 19.41 -5.18
CA CYS A 45 -7.76 20.30 -5.93
C CYS A 45 -8.53 21.20 -6.89
N THR A 46 -9.61 20.68 -7.47
CA THR A 46 -10.48 21.47 -8.34
C THR A 46 -11.20 22.57 -7.57
N VAL A 47 -11.81 22.25 -6.43
CA VAL A 47 -12.50 23.23 -5.58
C VAL A 47 -11.52 24.31 -5.08
N VAL A 48 -10.33 23.90 -4.64
CA VAL A 48 -9.27 24.83 -4.22
C VAL A 48 -8.82 25.72 -5.38
N GLY A 49 -8.63 25.15 -6.57
CA GLY A 49 -8.25 25.90 -7.77
C GLY A 49 -9.30 26.93 -8.17
N VAL A 50 -10.58 26.54 -8.23
CA VAL A 50 -11.70 27.43 -8.54
C VAL A 50 -11.85 28.52 -7.49
N GLY A 51 -11.75 28.18 -6.20
CA GLY A 51 -11.76 29.15 -5.10
C GLY A 51 -10.62 30.15 -5.21
N GLY A 52 -9.41 29.70 -5.57
CA GLY A 52 -8.26 30.55 -5.84
C GLY A 52 -8.52 31.54 -6.98
N PHE A 53 -9.13 31.09 -8.09
CA PHE A 53 -9.50 31.99 -9.18
C PHE A 53 -10.58 33.01 -8.76
N ALA A 54 -11.60 32.58 -8.02
CA ALA A 54 -12.64 33.48 -7.51
C ALA A 54 -12.04 34.60 -6.63
N VAL A 55 -11.10 34.24 -5.74
CA VAL A 55 -10.39 35.20 -4.87
C VAL A 55 -9.50 36.15 -5.68
N MET A 56 -8.88 35.68 -6.76
CA MET A 56 -8.00 36.51 -7.61
C MET A 56 -8.76 37.41 -8.60
N SER A 57 -9.99 37.04 -8.97
CA SER A 57 -10.78 37.76 -9.98
C SER A 57 -10.97 39.27 -9.73
N PRO A 58 -11.04 39.78 -8.48
CA PRO A 58 -11.12 41.23 -8.22
C PRO A 58 -9.78 41.95 -8.37
N PHE A 59 -8.66 41.21 -8.30
CA PHE A 59 -7.31 41.76 -8.32
C PHE A 59 -6.61 41.61 -9.67
N ALA A 60 -7.08 40.70 -10.53
CA ALA A 60 -6.52 40.44 -11.85
C ALA A 60 -7.59 40.01 -12.86
N ALA A 61 -7.52 40.55 -14.07
CA ALA A 61 -8.36 40.10 -15.18
C ALA A 61 -8.01 38.65 -15.54
N LEU A 62 -8.98 37.74 -15.35
CA LEU A 62 -8.82 36.34 -15.70
C LEU A 62 -9.07 36.13 -17.19
N PRO A 63 -8.16 35.50 -17.95
CA PRO A 63 -8.41 35.10 -19.33
C PRO A 63 -9.66 34.21 -19.45
N ASN A 64 -10.42 34.39 -20.53
CA ASN A 64 -11.68 33.66 -20.76
C ASN A 64 -11.53 32.12 -20.69
N GLY A 65 -10.37 31.58 -21.08
CA GLY A 65 -10.14 30.13 -20.98
C GLY A 65 -9.92 29.63 -19.55
N ILE A 66 -9.55 30.48 -18.59
CA ILE A 66 -9.51 30.11 -17.18
C ILE A 66 -10.93 29.89 -16.64
N ILE A 67 -11.90 30.72 -17.05
CA ILE A 67 -13.31 30.54 -16.66
C ILE A 67 -13.84 29.20 -17.19
N ALA A 68 -13.52 28.84 -18.44
CA ALA A 68 -13.90 27.54 -19.00
C ALA A 68 -13.31 26.38 -18.20
N THR A 69 -12.05 26.48 -17.75
CA THR A 69 -11.41 25.44 -16.93
C THR A 69 -12.03 25.33 -15.54
N ALA A 70 -12.48 26.45 -14.96
CA ALA A 70 -13.17 26.50 -13.68
C ALA A 70 -14.55 25.81 -13.70
N ILE A 71 -15.11 25.51 -14.88
CA ILE A 71 -16.37 24.78 -15.06
C ILE A 71 -16.12 23.34 -15.50
N VAL A 72 -15.30 23.14 -16.55
CA VAL A 72 -15.08 21.83 -17.17
C VAL A 72 -14.35 20.88 -16.23
N PHE A 73 -13.36 21.37 -15.49
CA PHE A 73 -12.55 20.53 -14.61
C PHE A 73 -13.34 19.97 -13.42
N PRO A 74 -14.18 20.75 -12.70
CA PRO A 74 -15.04 20.19 -11.65
C PRO A 74 -16.01 19.14 -12.17
N LEU A 75 -16.62 19.38 -13.34
CA LEU A 75 -17.53 18.42 -13.96
C LEU A 75 -16.83 17.10 -14.29
N TYR A 76 -15.64 17.17 -14.87
CA TYR A 76 -14.81 15.98 -15.11
C TYR A 76 -14.42 15.28 -13.79
N ALA A 77 -13.97 16.02 -12.78
CA ALA A 77 -13.58 15.46 -11.49
C ALA A 77 -14.76 14.74 -10.80
N LEU A 78 -15.95 15.34 -10.85
CA LEU A 78 -17.18 14.77 -10.32
C LEU A 78 -17.63 13.54 -11.13
N ALA A 79 -17.62 13.61 -12.46
CA ALA A 79 -17.97 12.48 -13.33
C ALA A 79 -17.02 11.30 -13.10
N TYR A 80 -15.72 11.56 -12.95
CA TYR A 80 -14.73 10.53 -12.63
C TYR A 80 -14.98 9.91 -11.24
N LEU A 81 -15.29 10.74 -10.23
CA LEU A 81 -15.63 10.24 -8.89
C LEU A 81 -16.86 9.33 -8.93
N ILE A 82 -17.91 9.73 -9.65
CA ILE A 82 -19.12 8.91 -9.85
C ILE A 82 -18.78 7.60 -10.56
N LEU A 83 -17.92 7.64 -11.58
CA LEU A 83 -17.49 6.45 -12.32
C LEU A 83 -16.73 5.46 -11.42
N VAL A 84 -15.78 5.94 -10.61
CA VAL A 84 -15.03 5.10 -9.67
C VAL A 84 -15.95 4.54 -8.58
N TYR A 85 -16.92 5.33 -8.11
CA TYR A 85 -17.91 4.88 -7.13
C TYR A 85 -18.82 3.77 -7.70
N LYS A 86 -19.35 3.95 -8.92
CA LYS A 86 -20.23 2.96 -9.56
C LYS A 86 -19.50 1.72 -10.04
N ARG A 87 -18.22 1.83 -10.40
CA ARG A 87 -17.39 0.72 -10.88
C ARG A 87 -16.09 0.65 -10.07
N PRO A 88 -16.10 0.08 -8.86
CA PRO A 88 -14.92 0.10 -7.98
C PRO A 88 -13.73 -0.70 -8.52
N ALA A 89 -13.97 -1.70 -9.37
CA ALA A 89 -12.90 -2.51 -9.97
C ALA A 89 -11.94 -1.63 -10.80
N PRO A 90 -10.63 -1.59 -10.46
CA PRO A 90 -9.64 -0.81 -11.19
C PRO A 90 -9.31 -1.41 -12.54
N THR A 91 -9.15 -0.57 -13.57
CA THR A 91 -8.70 -0.99 -14.90
C THR A 91 -7.58 -0.09 -15.42
N HIS A 92 -6.64 -0.67 -16.16
CA HIS A 92 -5.55 0.07 -16.79
C HIS A 92 -6.09 1.14 -17.76
N THR A 93 -7.12 0.81 -18.53
CA THR A 93 -7.76 1.72 -19.49
C THR A 93 -8.33 2.96 -18.82
N ARG A 94 -9.05 2.79 -17.70
CA ARG A 94 -9.62 3.93 -16.96
C ARG A 94 -8.53 4.86 -16.42
N ARG A 95 -7.44 4.29 -15.88
CA ARG A 95 -6.30 5.07 -15.39
C ARG A 95 -5.60 5.82 -16.52
N GLY A 96 -5.36 5.16 -17.66
CA GLY A 96 -4.78 5.80 -18.84
C GLY A 96 -5.63 6.96 -19.34
N PHE A 97 -6.95 6.78 -19.42
CA PHE A 97 -7.89 7.85 -19.77
C PHE A 97 -7.82 9.03 -18.80
N ALA A 98 -7.76 8.76 -17.50
CA ALA A 98 -7.67 9.80 -16.49
C ALA A 98 -6.34 10.57 -16.54
N ILE A 99 -5.22 9.89 -16.82
CA ILE A 99 -3.92 10.54 -17.05
C ILE A 99 -4.00 11.46 -18.26
N LEU A 100 -4.58 10.99 -19.35
CA LEU A 100 -4.76 11.78 -20.57
C LEU A 100 -5.60 13.03 -20.26
N MET A 101 -6.75 12.86 -19.61
CA MET A 101 -7.66 13.97 -19.28
C MET A 101 -7.00 14.99 -18.34
N ASP A 102 -6.30 14.53 -17.30
CA ASP A 102 -5.60 15.43 -16.36
C ASP A 102 -4.54 16.28 -17.10
N ASN A 103 -3.80 15.68 -18.04
CA ASN A 103 -2.79 16.40 -18.82
C ASN A 103 -3.40 17.29 -19.91
N LEU A 104 -4.50 16.90 -20.53
CA LEU A 104 -5.23 17.74 -21.48
C LEU A 104 -5.78 18.99 -20.79
N VAL A 105 -6.34 18.84 -19.59
CA VAL A 105 -6.78 19.99 -18.77
C VAL A 105 -5.60 20.90 -18.46
N GLY A 106 -4.47 20.35 -18.01
CA GLY A 106 -3.25 21.12 -17.79
C GLY A 106 -2.83 21.89 -19.05
N THR A 107 -2.73 21.19 -20.18
CA THR A 107 -2.35 21.74 -21.49
C THR A 107 -3.28 22.89 -21.91
N PHE A 108 -4.58 22.73 -21.71
CA PHE A 108 -5.58 23.75 -22.02
C PHE A 108 -5.47 24.98 -21.10
N VAL A 109 -5.29 24.75 -19.79
CA VAL A 109 -5.05 25.83 -18.82
C VAL A 109 -3.79 26.61 -19.20
N ALA A 110 -2.72 25.94 -19.63
CA ALA A 110 -1.50 26.60 -20.09
C ALA A 110 -1.75 27.49 -21.31
N TYR A 111 -2.51 26.96 -22.27
CA TYR A 111 -2.73 27.61 -23.56
C TYR A 111 -3.47 28.93 -23.40
N PHE A 112 -4.56 28.91 -22.63
CA PHE A 112 -5.43 30.07 -22.45
C PHE A 112 -5.13 30.89 -21.19
N GLY A 113 -4.51 30.29 -20.18
CA GLY A 113 -4.24 30.92 -18.88
C GLY A 113 -2.88 31.62 -18.79
N GLY A 114 -1.99 31.42 -19.76
CA GLY A 114 -0.67 32.05 -19.80
C GLY A 114 0.21 31.66 -18.61
N GLY A 115 0.83 32.66 -17.97
CA GLY A 115 1.85 32.51 -16.92
C GLY A 115 1.37 32.15 -15.52
N PHE A 116 0.11 31.76 -15.36
CA PHE A 116 -0.45 31.49 -14.03
C PHE A 116 0.29 30.32 -13.35
N ALA A 117 0.93 30.59 -12.21
CA ALA A 117 1.72 29.60 -11.44
C ALA A 117 0.90 28.35 -11.03
N VAL A 118 -0.42 28.47 -10.96
CA VAL A 118 -1.36 27.37 -10.69
C VAL A 118 -1.24 26.23 -11.71
N TYR A 119 -0.93 26.55 -12.98
CA TYR A 119 -0.68 25.54 -14.03
C TYR A 119 0.53 24.66 -13.72
N VAL A 120 1.64 25.27 -13.35
CA VAL A 120 2.90 24.56 -13.09
C VAL A 120 2.73 23.60 -11.91
N GLY A 121 2.18 24.08 -10.79
CA GLY A 121 1.88 23.23 -9.64
C GLY A 121 0.94 22.07 -9.97
N PHE A 122 -0.07 22.32 -10.79
CA PHE A 122 -1.02 21.29 -11.22
C PHE A 122 -0.37 20.20 -12.08
N LEU A 123 0.45 20.58 -13.07
CA LEU A 123 1.20 19.65 -13.91
C LEU A 123 2.11 18.70 -13.11
N PHE A 124 2.86 19.25 -12.15
CA PHE A 124 3.72 18.43 -11.30
C PHE A 124 2.91 17.52 -10.38
N LEU A 125 1.81 18.03 -9.82
CA LEU A 125 0.92 17.26 -8.96
C LEU A 125 0.28 16.08 -9.70
N THR A 126 -0.19 16.29 -10.93
CA THR A 126 -0.76 15.21 -11.75
C THR A 126 0.35 14.22 -12.12
N THR A 127 1.44 14.68 -12.72
CA THR A 127 2.53 13.84 -13.22
C THR A 127 3.17 12.99 -12.11
N VAL A 128 3.72 13.63 -11.07
CA VAL A 128 4.37 12.94 -9.95
C VAL A 128 3.34 12.15 -9.14
N GLY A 129 2.14 12.70 -8.96
CA GLY A 129 1.07 12.04 -8.20
C GLY A 129 0.58 10.75 -8.83
N TRP A 130 0.54 10.64 -10.16
CA TRP A 130 0.23 9.38 -10.85
C TRP A 130 1.32 8.33 -10.62
N GLY A 131 2.59 8.74 -10.67
CA GLY A 131 3.73 7.88 -10.38
C GLY A 131 3.77 7.34 -8.96
N LEU A 132 3.55 8.21 -7.96
CA LEU A 132 3.57 7.83 -6.55
C LEU A 132 2.46 6.83 -6.18
N ARG A 133 1.30 6.93 -6.84
CA ARG A 133 0.14 6.08 -6.53
C ARG A 133 0.14 4.74 -7.24
N PHE A 134 0.61 4.70 -8.50
CA PHE A 134 0.45 3.52 -9.35
C PHE A 134 1.77 2.99 -9.92
N GLY A 135 2.89 3.64 -9.60
CA GLY A 135 4.22 3.19 -9.94
C GLY A 135 4.80 3.82 -11.21
N ARG A 136 6.02 3.37 -11.53
CA ARG A 136 6.86 3.91 -12.62
C ARG A 136 6.18 3.97 -14.00
N PRO A 137 5.42 2.97 -14.48
CA PRO A 137 4.83 3.04 -15.82
C PRO A 137 3.88 4.23 -15.99
N TYR A 138 3.08 4.52 -14.96
CA TYR A 138 2.13 5.64 -14.98
C TYR A 138 2.83 6.99 -14.81
N LEU A 139 3.94 7.03 -14.07
CA LEU A 139 4.81 8.21 -14.02
C LEU A 139 5.31 8.57 -15.42
N PHE A 140 5.94 7.62 -16.11
CA PHE A 140 6.49 7.85 -17.45
C PHE A 140 5.41 8.21 -18.47
N LEU A 141 4.26 7.55 -18.43
CA LEU A 141 3.13 7.87 -19.31
C LEU A 141 2.61 9.29 -19.05
N ALA A 142 2.41 9.68 -17.79
CA ALA A 142 1.95 11.02 -17.45
C ALA A 142 2.97 12.09 -17.88
N THR A 143 4.26 11.86 -17.63
CA THR A 143 5.33 12.77 -18.05
C THR A 143 5.40 12.91 -19.56
N ALA A 144 5.29 11.81 -20.32
CA ALA A 144 5.31 11.87 -21.77
C ALA A 144 4.18 12.73 -22.32
N ILE A 145 2.94 12.53 -21.83
CA ILE A 145 1.78 13.32 -22.25
C ILE A 145 1.92 14.78 -21.82
N ALA A 146 2.42 15.04 -20.61
CA ALA A 146 2.71 16.39 -20.11
C ALA A 146 3.71 17.15 -21.02
N ILE A 147 4.81 16.49 -21.40
CA ILE A 147 5.81 17.05 -22.30
C ILE A 147 5.20 17.32 -23.68
N CYS A 148 4.44 16.39 -24.25
CA CYS A 148 3.75 16.62 -25.52
C CYS A 148 2.81 17.82 -25.45
N GLY A 149 2.02 17.95 -24.38
CA GLY A 149 1.15 19.10 -24.15
C GLY A 149 1.92 20.42 -24.01
N MET A 150 3.09 20.38 -23.37
CA MET A 150 3.93 21.57 -23.21
C MET A 150 4.63 21.98 -24.52
N VAL A 151 5.10 21.00 -25.30
CA VAL A 151 5.65 21.24 -26.64
C VAL A 151 4.58 21.83 -27.55
N TRP A 152 3.35 21.32 -27.50
CA TRP A 152 2.23 21.91 -28.21
C TRP A 152 2.03 23.38 -27.81
N ASN A 153 2.05 23.69 -26.51
CA ASN A 153 1.91 25.06 -26.03
C ASN A 153 3.03 25.98 -26.54
N LEU A 154 4.28 25.54 -26.51
CA LEU A 154 5.42 26.29 -27.04
C LEU A 154 5.29 26.65 -28.53
N VAL A 155 4.60 25.81 -29.30
CA VAL A 155 4.40 26.04 -30.75
C VAL A 155 3.10 26.77 -31.05
N ALA A 156 2.02 26.52 -30.30
CA ALA A 156 0.68 26.97 -30.66
C ALA A 156 0.20 28.21 -29.88
N SER A 157 0.77 28.51 -28.70
CA SER A 157 0.33 29.61 -27.85
C SER A 157 1.28 30.81 -27.99
N PRO A 158 0.80 32.00 -28.40
CA PRO A 158 1.62 33.20 -28.50
C PRO A 158 2.37 33.53 -27.21
N TYR A 159 1.70 33.36 -26.06
CA TYR A 159 2.30 33.59 -24.74
C TYR A 159 3.53 32.71 -24.51
N TRP A 160 3.44 31.42 -24.84
CA TRP A 160 4.55 30.48 -24.62
C TRP A 160 5.64 30.58 -25.68
N GLN A 161 5.35 31.12 -26.86
CA GLN A 161 6.37 31.50 -27.83
C GLN A 161 7.24 32.65 -27.29
N GLU A 162 6.61 33.69 -26.72
CA GLU A 162 7.30 34.81 -26.07
C GLU A 162 8.09 34.34 -24.84
N GLN A 163 7.52 33.43 -24.04
CA GLN A 163 8.11 32.91 -22.81
C GLN A 163 8.79 31.53 -23.02
N SER A 164 9.35 31.29 -24.21
CA SER A 164 9.84 29.98 -24.62
C SER A 164 10.91 29.41 -23.69
N LEU A 165 11.83 30.25 -23.19
CA LEU A 165 12.84 29.84 -22.21
C LEU A 165 12.20 29.26 -20.93
N PHE A 166 11.16 29.91 -20.39
CA PHE A 166 10.45 29.42 -19.23
C PHE A 166 9.68 28.13 -19.54
N GLY A 167 9.12 28.01 -20.73
CA GLY A 167 8.47 26.77 -21.14
C GLY A 167 9.43 25.59 -21.23
N ILE A 168 10.65 25.81 -21.72
CA ILE A 168 11.72 24.81 -21.76
C ILE A 168 12.15 24.38 -20.35
N THR A 169 12.25 25.31 -19.39
CA THR A 169 12.61 24.94 -18.01
C THR A 169 11.53 24.09 -17.34
N ILE A 170 10.25 24.27 -17.66
CA ILE A 170 9.16 23.40 -17.20
C ILE A 170 9.37 21.97 -17.73
N ILE A 171 9.70 21.80 -19.01
CA ILE A 171 9.97 20.47 -19.61
C ILE A 171 11.16 19.81 -18.91
N LEU A 172 12.26 20.55 -18.71
CA LEU A 172 13.43 20.03 -17.98
C LEU A 172 13.08 19.66 -16.53
N GLY A 173 12.26 20.45 -15.85
CA GLY A 173 11.74 20.17 -14.52
C GLY A 173 10.88 18.90 -14.47
N LEU A 174 10.01 18.69 -15.47
CA LEU A 174 9.21 17.46 -15.60
C LEU A 174 10.11 16.23 -15.76
N ILE A 175 11.16 16.31 -16.59
CA ILE A 175 12.13 15.23 -16.76
C ILE A 175 12.89 14.99 -15.45
N ALA A 176 13.43 16.04 -14.83
CA ALA A 176 14.20 15.93 -13.60
C ALA A 176 13.35 15.37 -12.43
N SER A 177 12.12 15.85 -12.27
CA SER A 177 11.19 15.33 -11.27
C SER A 177 10.80 13.88 -11.52
N THR A 178 10.64 13.48 -12.79
CA THR A 178 10.37 12.10 -13.19
C THR A 178 11.53 11.19 -12.83
N VAL A 179 12.77 11.60 -13.13
CA VAL A 179 13.97 10.85 -12.75
C VAL A 179 14.04 10.70 -11.24
N ASN A 180 13.91 11.80 -10.49
CA ASN A 180 13.98 11.79 -9.03
C ASN A 180 12.88 10.90 -8.41
N ALA A 181 11.63 11.06 -8.84
CA ALA A 181 10.51 10.24 -8.39
C ALA A 181 10.71 8.76 -8.77
N SER A 182 11.26 8.47 -9.96
CA SER A 182 11.54 7.10 -10.37
C SER A 182 12.59 6.43 -9.48
N ILE A 183 13.64 7.16 -9.08
CA ILE A 183 14.68 6.67 -8.17
C ILE A 183 14.06 6.41 -6.79
N LEU A 184 13.30 7.36 -6.27
CA LEU A 184 12.62 7.22 -4.97
C LEU A 184 11.68 6.01 -4.96
N LEU A 185 10.86 5.83 -6.00
CA LEU A 185 9.99 4.66 -6.16
C LEU A 185 10.79 3.35 -6.19
N GLY A 186 11.96 3.35 -6.85
CA GLY A 186 12.86 2.20 -6.85
C GLY A 186 13.43 1.90 -5.46
N ARG A 187 13.84 2.93 -4.71
CA ARG A 187 14.35 2.77 -3.34
C ARG A 187 13.27 2.30 -2.37
N ILE A 188 12.05 2.81 -2.48
CA ILE A 188 10.91 2.36 -1.66
C ILE A 188 10.59 0.90 -1.97
N ALA A 189 10.51 0.54 -3.26
CA ALA A 189 10.24 -0.85 -3.65
C ALA A 189 11.35 -1.80 -3.16
N GLY A 190 12.63 -1.41 -3.28
CA GLY A 190 13.76 -2.19 -2.78
C GLY A 190 13.76 -2.29 -1.24
N GLY A 191 13.52 -1.19 -0.54
CA GLY A 191 13.44 -1.15 0.91
C GLY A 191 12.30 -2.01 1.47
N ASN A 192 11.12 -1.99 0.83
CA ASN A 192 10.00 -2.84 1.22
C ASN A 192 10.31 -4.33 1.02
N ARG A 193 11.04 -4.69 -0.05
CA ARG A 193 11.48 -6.08 -0.27
C ARG A 193 12.47 -6.52 0.81
N LEU A 194 13.48 -5.69 1.10
CA LEU A 194 14.45 -5.98 2.16
C LEU A 194 13.77 -6.07 3.53
N LEU A 195 12.77 -5.22 3.79
CA LEU A 195 11.98 -5.29 5.02
C LEU A 195 11.19 -6.58 5.10
N ALA A 196 10.55 -7.00 4.01
CA ALA A 196 9.84 -8.27 3.94
C ALA A 196 10.78 -9.46 4.16
N GLU A 197 11.96 -9.44 3.57
CA GLU A 197 13.01 -10.45 3.75
C GLU A 197 13.50 -10.49 5.20
N LYS A 198 13.78 -9.34 5.82
CA LYS A 198 14.16 -9.28 7.25
C LYS A 198 13.05 -9.74 8.18
N ILE A 199 11.79 -9.42 7.87
CA ILE A 199 10.64 -9.93 8.64
C ILE A 199 10.62 -11.45 8.55
N GLU A 200 10.83 -12.02 7.36
CA GLU A 200 10.92 -13.46 7.17
C GLU A 200 12.10 -14.06 7.97
N GLU A 201 13.30 -13.46 7.93
CA GLU A 201 14.45 -13.89 8.75
C GLU A 201 14.15 -13.85 10.26
N VAL A 202 13.51 -12.79 10.74
CA VAL A 202 13.10 -12.67 12.16
C VAL A 202 12.06 -13.73 12.53
N LEU A 203 11.09 -13.99 11.64
CA LEU A 203 10.12 -15.06 11.83
C LEU A 203 10.83 -16.42 11.89
N GLN A 204 11.82 -16.66 11.02
CA GLN A 204 12.64 -17.87 11.02
C GLN A 204 13.44 -18.06 12.31
N LEU A 205 14.03 -16.99 12.84
CA LEU A 205 14.73 -17.01 14.13
C LEU A 205 13.80 -17.28 15.32
N ALA A 206 12.50 -17.06 15.14
CA ALA A 206 11.45 -17.31 16.13
C ALA A 206 10.67 -18.60 15.86
N TRP A 207 11.21 -19.60 15.15
CA TRP A 207 10.51 -20.87 14.85
C TRP A 207 10.58 -21.93 15.96
N GLN A 208 11.40 -21.72 16.99
CA GLN A 208 11.57 -22.69 18.08
C GLN A 208 10.97 -22.16 19.39
N ASP A 209 10.41 -23.09 20.17
CA ASP A 209 10.08 -22.88 21.57
C ASP A 209 11.37 -22.77 22.39
N GLN A 210 11.48 -21.71 23.19
CA GLN A 210 12.74 -21.43 23.90
C GLN A 210 13.06 -22.47 24.96
N LEU A 211 12.05 -23.10 25.56
CA LEU A 211 12.21 -24.09 26.62
C LEU A 211 12.54 -25.48 26.08
N THR A 212 11.75 -25.98 25.13
CA THR A 212 11.85 -27.36 24.62
C THR A 212 12.69 -27.49 23.36
N LYS A 213 13.04 -26.39 22.70
CA LYS A 213 13.71 -26.32 21.38
C LYS A 213 12.94 -27.00 20.24
N LEU A 214 11.73 -27.49 20.50
CA LEU A 214 10.83 -27.96 19.47
C LEU A 214 10.35 -26.78 18.61
N PRO A 215 9.96 -27.03 17.36
CA PRO A 215 9.13 -26.12 16.60
C PRO A 215 7.97 -25.56 17.42
N ASN A 216 7.70 -24.27 17.28
CA ASN A 216 6.62 -23.60 17.99
C ASN A 216 5.34 -23.50 17.14
N ARG A 217 4.30 -22.89 17.73
CA ARG A 217 2.99 -22.76 17.09
C ARG A 217 3.01 -22.08 15.70
N PRO A 218 3.71 -20.94 15.48
CA PRO A 218 3.87 -20.37 14.14
C PRO A 218 4.47 -21.34 13.13
N TYR A 219 5.57 -22.02 13.47
CA TYR A 219 6.22 -22.98 12.58
C TYR A 219 5.27 -24.13 12.21
N PHE A 220 4.60 -24.69 13.22
CA PHE A 220 3.62 -25.76 13.01
C PHE A 220 2.53 -25.37 12.01
N ARG A 221 1.97 -24.16 12.13
CA ARG A 221 0.92 -23.67 11.22
C ARG A 221 1.41 -23.54 9.78
N GLU A 222 2.59 -22.97 9.60
CA GLU A 222 3.21 -22.83 8.28
C GLU A 222 3.47 -24.22 7.66
N ARG A 223 4.03 -25.14 8.44
CA ARG A 223 4.30 -26.51 7.98
C ARG A 223 3.02 -27.27 7.61
N LEU A 224 1.96 -27.13 8.41
CA LEU A 224 0.66 -27.73 8.12
C LEU A 224 0.09 -27.19 6.79
N ALA A 225 0.13 -25.88 6.56
CA ALA A 225 -0.33 -25.28 5.32
C ALA A 225 0.43 -25.82 4.10
N GLN A 226 1.76 -25.92 4.21
CA GLN A 226 2.61 -26.49 3.15
C GLN A 226 2.30 -27.96 2.88
N MET A 227 2.12 -28.77 3.92
CA MET A 227 1.82 -30.20 3.79
C MET A 227 0.43 -30.43 3.18
N LEU A 228 -0.59 -29.67 3.57
CA LEU A 228 -1.93 -29.75 2.97
C LEU A 228 -1.90 -29.36 1.48
N ALA A 229 -1.15 -28.31 1.11
CA ALA A 229 -1.01 -27.91 -0.28
C ALA A 229 -0.28 -28.97 -1.13
N ALA A 230 0.73 -29.64 -0.57
CA ALA A 230 1.44 -30.74 -1.22
C ALA A 230 0.57 -31.99 -1.35
N ALA A 231 -0.17 -32.35 -0.30
CA ALA A 231 -1.11 -33.46 -0.26
C ALA A 231 -2.19 -33.33 -1.33
N ALA A 232 -2.78 -32.13 -1.48
CA ALA A 232 -3.77 -31.84 -2.51
C ALA A 232 -3.24 -32.04 -3.93
N ARG A 233 -1.96 -31.72 -4.20
CA ARG A 233 -1.34 -31.91 -5.52
C ARG A 233 -0.96 -33.36 -5.80
N ASN A 234 -0.50 -34.08 -4.79
CA ASN A 234 0.13 -35.39 -4.94
C ASN A 234 -0.79 -36.56 -4.55
N GLY A 235 -2.04 -36.28 -4.16
CA GLY A 235 -2.99 -37.30 -3.71
C GLY A 235 -2.55 -38.00 -2.41
N ARG A 236 -1.78 -37.32 -1.56
CA ARG A 236 -1.32 -37.86 -0.27
C ARG A 236 -2.24 -37.42 0.86
N GLN A 237 -2.11 -38.06 2.02
CA GLN A 237 -2.87 -37.70 3.22
C GLN A 237 -1.93 -37.15 4.29
N VAL A 238 -2.47 -36.30 5.15
CA VAL A 238 -1.74 -35.69 6.28
C VAL A 238 -2.44 -36.12 7.56
N ALA A 239 -1.67 -36.61 8.53
CA ALA A 239 -2.15 -36.92 9.87
C ALA A 239 -1.69 -35.87 10.87
N LEU A 240 -2.57 -35.53 11.80
CA LEU A 240 -2.29 -34.63 12.91
C LEU A 240 -2.59 -35.36 14.23
N LEU A 241 -1.61 -35.46 15.11
CA LEU A 241 -1.79 -35.92 16.48
C LEU A 241 -1.59 -34.72 17.41
N LEU A 242 -2.62 -34.35 18.16
CA LEU A 242 -2.57 -33.33 19.21
C LEU A 242 -2.74 -34.04 20.54
N PHE A 243 -1.88 -33.73 21.51
CA PHE A 243 -1.98 -34.24 22.87
C PHE A 243 -1.56 -33.19 23.90
N ASP A 244 -2.07 -33.33 25.11
CA ASP A 244 -1.81 -32.46 26.26
C ASP A 244 -1.28 -33.29 27.45
N ILE A 245 -0.67 -32.65 28.44
CA ILE A 245 -0.10 -33.35 29.60
C ILE A 245 -1.12 -33.41 30.74
N ASP A 246 -1.61 -34.61 31.04
CA ASP A 246 -2.51 -34.83 32.17
C ASP A 246 -1.88 -34.38 33.50
N GLY A 247 -2.61 -33.53 34.23
CA GLY A 247 -2.20 -33.08 35.56
C GLY A 247 -1.04 -32.08 35.59
N PHE A 248 -0.66 -31.47 34.47
CA PHE A 248 0.46 -30.52 34.41
C PHE A 248 0.36 -29.37 35.41
N LYS A 249 -0.85 -28.81 35.59
CA LYS A 249 -1.10 -27.76 36.58
C LYS A 249 -0.79 -28.20 38.01
N ALA A 250 -1.15 -29.43 38.38
CA ALA A 250 -0.88 -29.96 39.72
C ALA A 250 0.62 -30.09 40.00
N VAL A 251 1.42 -30.43 38.98
CA VAL A 251 2.88 -30.46 39.07
C VAL A 251 3.43 -29.06 39.35
N ASN A 252 2.98 -28.05 38.60
CA ASN A 252 3.38 -26.66 38.82
C ASN A 252 3.00 -26.16 40.22
N ASP A 253 1.77 -26.45 40.67
CA ASP A 253 1.26 -25.98 41.95
C ASP A 253 1.96 -26.66 43.15
N THR A 254 2.37 -27.93 43.01
CA THR A 254 2.97 -28.71 44.10
C THR A 254 4.50 -28.63 44.14
N LEU A 255 5.15 -28.63 42.97
CA LEU A 255 6.61 -28.76 42.84
C LEU A 255 7.27 -27.52 42.22
N GLY A 256 6.49 -26.50 41.87
CA GLY A 256 6.96 -25.26 41.27
C GLY A 256 7.16 -25.32 39.76
N HIS A 257 7.25 -24.15 39.13
CA HIS A 257 7.37 -24.01 37.68
C HIS A 257 8.64 -24.65 37.10
N GLU A 258 9.77 -24.62 37.82
CA GLU A 258 11.00 -25.28 37.35
C GLU A 258 10.85 -26.80 37.21
N ALA A 259 9.98 -27.42 38.02
CA ALA A 259 9.67 -28.84 37.88
C ALA A 259 8.79 -29.10 36.65
N GLY A 260 7.80 -28.23 36.41
CA GLY A 260 7.00 -28.26 35.18
C GLY A 260 7.83 -28.06 33.92
N ASP A 261 8.78 -27.13 33.94
CA ASP A 261 9.67 -26.85 32.81
C ASP A 261 10.54 -28.06 32.46
N ARG A 262 11.10 -28.72 33.48
CA ARG A 262 11.86 -29.97 33.30
C ARG A 262 10.98 -31.10 32.77
N LEU A 263 9.74 -31.20 33.22
CA LEU A 263 8.77 -32.19 32.72
C LEU A 263 8.50 -31.98 31.22
N LEU A 264 8.30 -30.74 30.79
CA LEU A 264 8.09 -30.38 29.39
C LEU A 264 9.31 -30.72 28.52
N GLN A 265 10.52 -30.41 28.99
CA GLN A 265 11.77 -30.75 28.31
C GLN A 265 11.94 -32.27 28.16
N GLU A 266 11.66 -33.03 29.22
CA GLU A 266 11.77 -34.48 29.22
C GLU A 266 10.75 -35.12 28.24
N ILE A 267 9.53 -34.58 28.16
CA ILE A 267 8.53 -35.05 27.18
C ILE A 267 8.99 -34.74 25.76
N ALA A 268 9.47 -33.52 25.52
CA ALA A 268 10.00 -33.12 24.22
C ALA A 268 11.13 -34.08 23.77
N GLU A 269 12.02 -34.46 24.67
CA GLU A 269 13.11 -35.38 24.37
C GLU A 269 12.62 -36.82 24.16
N ARG A 270 11.79 -37.35 25.07
CA ARG A 270 11.30 -38.74 25.02
C ARG A 270 10.44 -39.01 23.79
N VAL A 271 9.52 -38.10 23.48
CA VAL A 271 8.65 -38.20 22.31
C VAL A 271 9.46 -37.91 21.05
N GLY A 272 10.30 -36.87 21.06
CA GLY A 272 11.15 -36.50 19.92
C GLY A 272 12.04 -37.64 19.42
N ARG A 273 12.59 -38.47 20.31
CA ARG A 273 13.36 -39.67 19.96
C ARG A 273 12.55 -40.75 19.22
N ARG A 274 11.22 -40.74 19.33
CA ARG A 274 10.31 -41.70 18.67
C ARG A 274 9.69 -41.16 17.39
N VAL A 275 9.73 -39.84 17.19
CA VAL A 275 9.21 -39.19 15.98
C VAL A 275 10.25 -39.31 14.86
N ARG A 276 9.80 -39.62 13.64
CA ARG A 276 10.70 -39.72 12.49
C ARG A 276 11.17 -38.33 12.09
N GLN A 277 12.38 -38.24 11.52
CA GLN A 277 12.93 -36.96 11.05
C GLN A 277 12.08 -36.28 9.96
N ALA A 278 11.30 -37.06 9.20
CA ALA A 278 10.39 -36.55 8.18
C ALA A 278 9.12 -35.91 8.76
N ASP A 279 8.75 -36.27 9.99
CA ASP A 279 7.57 -35.76 10.68
C ASP A 279 7.92 -34.50 11.49
N THR A 280 6.92 -33.65 11.75
CA THR A 280 7.13 -32.41 12.52
C THR A 280 6.53 -32.56 13.90
N PHE A 281 7.37 -32.54 14.94
CA PHE A 281 6.96 -32.50 16.34
C PHE A 281 7.09 -31.07 16.88
N ALA A 282 6.02 -30.49 17.41
CA ALA A 282 5.95 -29.09 17.81
C ALA A 282 5.26 -28.91 19.17
N ARG A 283 5.63 -27.86 19.90
CA ARG A 283 4.89 -27.39 21.08
C ARG A 283 4.03 -26.19 20.69
N VAL A 284 2.71 -26.32 20.86
CA VAL A 284 1.73 -25.32 20.37
C VAL A 284 1.07 -24.50 21.48
N GLY A 285 1.12 -24.99 22.71
CA GLY A 285 0.57 -24.36 23.91
C GLY A 285 1.50 -24.49 25.11
N GLY A 286 0.96 -24.30 26.32
CA GLY A 286 1.72 -24.48 27.56
C GLY A 286 2.15 -25.94 27.73
N ASP A 287 1.18 -26.83 27.74
CA ASP A 287 1.27 -28.28 27.90
C ASP A 287 0.89 -29.05 26.62
N GLU A 288 0.45 -28.34 25.58
CA GLU A 288 0.00 -28.93 24.33
C GLU A 288 1.13 -29.16 23.32
N PHE A 289 1.17 -30.38 22.78
CA PHE A 289 2.11 -30.82 21.75
C PHE A 289 1.39 -31.38 20.53
N VAL A 290 2.03 -31.23 19.37
CA VAL A 290 1.50 -31.67 18.09
C VAL A 290 2.55 -32.44 17.30
N ILE A 291 2.15 -33.56 16.68
CA ILE A 291 2.91 -34.27 15.67
C ILE A 291 2.16 -34.21 14.34
N LEU A 292 2.84 -33.76 13.30
CA LEU A 292 2.34 -33.68 11.93
C LEU A 292 3.09 -34.68 11.05
N MET A 293 2.36 -35.56 10.38
CA MET A 293 2.91 -36.69 9.63
C MET A 293 2.31 -36.75 8.23
N GLU A 294 3.10 -37.20 7.26
CA GLU A 294 2.61 -37.53 5.91
C GLU A 294 2.28 -39.02 5.86
N ILE A 295 1.04 -39.37 5.51
CA ILE A 295 0.63 -40.76 5.30
C ILE A 295 0.94 -41.10 3.84
N ALA A 296 1.95 -41.94 3.63
CA ALA A 296 2.18 -42.58 2.35
C ALA A 296 1.14 -43.69 2.16
N HIS A 297 0.39 -43.65 1.05
CA HIS A 297 -0.45 -44.77 0.65
C HIS A 297 0.46 -45.85 0.08
N ASP A 298 0.53 -47.01 0.74
CA ASP A 298 1.17 -48.18 0.14
C ASP A 298 0.30 -48.58 -1.06
N ARG A 299 0.88 -48.53 -2.26
CA ARG A 299 0.23 -49.04 -3.47
C ARG A 299 0.41 -50.55 -3.44
N SER A 300 -0.52 -51.23 -2.78
CA SER A 300 -0.75 -52.68 -2.97
C SER A 300 -1.49 -52.94 -4.26
#